data_AF-A0A7V4EJD3-F1
#
_entry.id   AF-A0A7V4EJD3-F1
#
_cell.length_a   1.000
_cell.length_b   1.000
_cell.length_c   1.000
_cell.angle_alpha   90.00
_cell.angle_beta   90.00
_cell.angle_gamma   90.00
#
_symmetry.space_group_name_H-M   'P 1'
#
loop_
_entity.id
_entity.type
_entity.pdbx_description
1 polymer ?
#
loop_
_entity_poly.entity_id
_entity_poly.type
_entity_poly.pdbx_seq_one_letter_code
_entity_poly.pdbx_strand_id
1 'polypeptide(L)' 'MLSAKIETLGVDPQNGSVVVLLRTENDKLLPIVIGPLEAHH' A
#
# COMPACT_ATOMS: atom_id res chain seq x y z
N MET A 1 11.14 -0.78 -14.96
CA MET A 1 10.22 -0.04 -14.07
C MET A 1 8.81 -0.28 -14.59
N LEU A 2 7.85 -0.61 -13.72
CA LEU A 2 6.46 -0.96 -14.09
C LEU A 2 5.52 0.07 -13.47
N SER A 3 4.51 0.52 -14.21
CA SER A 3 3.52 1.47 -13.69
C SER A 3 2.54 0.77 -12.74
N ALA A 4 2.12 1.48 -11.69
CA ALA A 4 1.16 1.00 -10.72
C ALA A 4 0.30 2.13 -10.17
N LYS A 5 -0.91 1.80 -9.69
CA LYS A 5 -1.84 2.70 -9.03
C LYS A 5 -2.17 2.20 -7.64
N ILE A 6 -2.54 3.10 -6.74
CA ILE A 6 -3.05 2.74 -5.42
C ILE A 6 -4.44 2.14 -5.61
N GLU A 7 -4.62 0.91 -5.15
CA GLU A 7 -5.90 0.19 -5.15
C GLU A 7 -6.63 0.39 -3.81
N THR A 8 -5.92 0.19 -2.70
CA THR A 8 -6.49 0.37 -1.36
C THR A 8 -5.42 0.73 -0.34
N LEU A 9 -5.86 1.34 0.76
CA LEU A 9 -5.05 1.68 1.93
C LEU A 9 -5.78 1.17 3.18
N GLY A 10 -5.05 0.47 4.04
CA GLY A 10 -5.57 -0.05 5.30
C GLY A 10 -4.55 0.03 6.42
N VAL A 11 -5.01 -0.07 7.66
CA VAL A 11 -4.15 -0.14 8.84
C VAL A 11 -4.16 -1.57 9.35
N ASP A 12 -3.00 -2.16 9.57
CA ASP A 12 -2.86 -3.44 10.24
C ASP A 12 -3.17 -3.26 11.73
N PRO A 13 -4.25 -3.88 12.25
CA PRO A 13 -4.66 -3.70 13.64
C PRO A 13 -3.69 -4.33 14.65
N GLN A 14 -2.75 -5.18 14.23
CA GLN A 14 -1.81 -5.86 15.13
C GLN A 14 -0.62 -4.98 15.53
N ASN A 15 -0.18 -4.10 14.63
CA ASN A 15 1.05 -3.32 14.81
C ASN A 15 0.88 -1.83 14.45
N GLY A 16 -0.29 -1.42 13.95
CA GLY A 16 -0.58 -0.04 13.56
C GLY A 16 0.14 0.41 12.28
N SER A 17 0.76 -0.52 11.54
CA SER A 17 1.39 -0.23 10.26
C SER A 17 0.34 0.05 9.19
N VAL A 18 0.69 0.85 8.20
CA VAL A 18 -0.20 1.12 7.08
C VAL A 18 0.20 0.24 5.91
N VAL A 19 -0.79 -0.47 5.35
CA VAL A 19 -0.63 -1.31 4.18
C VAL A 19 -1.24 -0.59 2.99
N VAL A 20 -0.41 -0.33 1.99
CA VAL A 20 -0.83 0.19 0.69
C VAL A 20 -0.79 -0.94 -0.31
N LEU A 21 -1.94 -1.22 -0.95
CA LEU A 21 -2.02 -2.18 -2.02
C LEU A 21 -1.90 -1.45 -3.35
N LEU A 22 -0.86 -1.76 -4.12
CA LEU A 22 -0.69 -1.24 -5.47
C LEU A 22 -1.19 -2.28 -6.48
N ARG A 23 -1.99 -1.82 -7.46
CA ARG A 23 -2.31 -2.59 -8.67
C ARG A 23 -1.40 -2.14 -9.79
N THR A 24 -0.59 -3.05 -10.32
CA THR A 24 0.28 -2.80 -11.46
C THR A 24 -0.50 -2.84 -12.78
N GLU A 25 0.07 -2.29 -13.85
CA GLU A 25 -0.54 -2.33 -15.21
C GLU A 25 -0.73 -3.75 -15.78
N ASN A 26 -0.12 -4.77 -15.16
CA ASN A 26 -0.31 -6.19 -15.51
C ASN A 26 -1.17 -6.96 -14.49
N ASP A 27 -2.04 -6.25 -13.76
CA ASP A 27 -3.01 -6.78 -12.82
C ASP A 27 -2.44 -7.57 -11.63
N LYS A 28 -1.15 -7.38 -11.33
CA LYS A 28 -0.55 -7.92 -10.10
C LYS A 28 -0.81 -6.97 -8.94
N LEU A 29 -1.01 -7.56 -7.78
CA LEU A 29 -1.13 -6.84 -6.52
C LEU A 29 0.22 -6.83 -5.81
N LEU A 30 0.66 -5.65 -5.41
CA LEU A 30 1.90 -5.44 -4.67
C LEU A 30 1.57 -4.76 -3.33
N PRO A 31 1.58 -5.50 -2.21
CA PRO A 31 1.43 -4.90 -0.89
C PRO A 31 2.73 -4.24 -0.46
N ILE A 32 2.63 -3.00 0.02
CA ILE A 32 3.73 -2.24 0.61
C ILE A 32 3.34 -1.85 2.03
N VAL A 33 4.22 -2.11 2.98
CA VAL A 33 4.07 -1.65 4.37
C VAL A 33 4.82 -0.33 4.52
N ILE A 34 4.09 0.70 4.94
CA ILE A 34 4.63 2.02 5.27
C ILE A 34 4.35 2.33 6.74
N GLY A 35 5.13 3.25 7.31
CA GLY A 35 4.87 3.73 8.66
C GLY A 35 3.63 4.63 8.71
N PRO A 36 3.12 4.90 9.93
CA PRO A 36 1.93 5.72 10.12
C PRO A 36 2.15 7.19 9.73
N LEU A 37 3.39 7.69 9.79
CA LEU A 37 3.71 9.07 9.40
C LEU A 37 3.69 9.25 7.89
N GLU A 38 4.12 8.24 7.12
CA GLU A 38 4.07 8.25 5.66
C GLU A 38 2.63 8.24 5.12
N ALA A 39 1.69 7.72 5.90
CA ALA A 39 0.28 7.65 5.53
C ALA A 39 -0.53 8.92 5.89
N HIS A 40 0.03 9.83 6.69
CA HIS A 40 -0.69 10.97 7.26
C HIS A 40 -0.52 12.29 6.47
N HIS A 41 -0.08 12.21 5.22
CA HIS A 41 0.18 13.36 4.35
C HIS A 41 -0.69 13.34 3.09
#